data_AF-A0A2I0IBU5-F1
#
_entry.id   AF-A0A2I0IBU5-F1
#
_cell.length_a   1.000
_cell.length_b   1.000
_cell.length_c   1.000
_cell.angle_alpha   90.00
_cell.angle_beta   90.00
_cell.angle_gamma   90.00
#
_symmetry.space_group_name_H-M   'P 1'
#
loop_
_entity.id
_entity.type
_entity.pdbx_description
1 polymer ?
#
loop_
_entity_poly.entity_id
_entity_poly.type
_entity_poly.pdbx_seq_one_letter_code
_entity_poly.pdbx_strand_id
1 'polypeptide(L)'
;MVQPEETPDGIAPFSPGRIGAPPVFVICNQWTQALERISEKEVLNAMRDFVMGLLHIWKQDKFEMRQRMEANKDLEKKVKNLDREDQRIHKEIQAMDKKMVLFAGDGDDLAVAGPAIYPSDMSIDLQASLRRIFEAMERFMDSSSRAYEELLQRCEEEEKLAQERGRGS
;
A
#
# COMPACT_ATOMS: atom_id res chain seq x y z
N MET A 1 50.79 -32.21 22.96
CA MET A 1 51.39 -30.86 22.94
C MET A 1 51.29 -30.37 21.51
N VAL A 2 50.37 -29.45 21.23
CA VAL A 2 50.27 -28.81 19.92
C VAL A 2 51.18 -27.59 19.98
N GLN A 3 52.20 -27.54 19.12
CA GLN A 3 53.06 -26.36 19.01
C GLN A 3 52.22 -25.22 18.40
N PRO A 4 52.28 -24.00 18.95
CA PRO A 4 51.69 -22.84 18.30
C PRO A 4 52.44 -22.58 16.99
N GLU A 5 51.70 -22.44 15.89
CA GLU A 5 52.25 -21.89 14.65
C GLU A 5 52.53 -20.41 14.88
N GLU A 6 53.80 -20.06 15.09
CA GLU A 6 54.24 -18.66 15.09
C GLU A 6 54.29 -18.18 13.64
N THR A 7 53.15 -17.72 13.13
CA THR A 7 53.17 -16.74 12.05
C THR A 7 53.80 -15.47 12.60
N PRO A 8 54.87 -14.93 11.99
CA PRO A 8 55.37 -13.62 12.37
C PRO A 8 54.26 -12.63 12.03
N ASP A 9 53.48 -12.22 13.02
CA ASP A 9 52.49 -11.15 12.93
C ASP A 9 53.25 -9.82 12.75
N GLY A 10 53.87 -9.68 11.57
CA GLY A 10 54.08 -8.40 10.95
C GLY A 10 52.72 -7.72 10.78
N ILE A 11 52.76 -6.39 10.88
CA ILE A 11 51.59 -5.49 10.94
C ILE A 11 50.41 -6.01 10.10
N ALA A 12 49.32 -6.36 10.77
CA ALA A 12 48.04 -6.90 10.27
C ALA A 12 47.85 -6.82 8.74
N PRO A 13 47.68 -7.95 8.03
CA PRO A 13 48.08 -8.03 6.63
C PRO A 13 47.18 -7.28 5.63
N PHE A 14 45.98 -6.81 5.98
CA PHE A 14 45.09 -6.17 5.00
C PHE A 14 44.29 -5.02 5.59
N SER A 15 44.92 -3.85 5.68
CA SER A 15 44.21 -2.57 5.82
C SER A 15 44.07 -1.93 4.43
N PRO A 16 42.85 -1.55 3.97
CA PRO A 16 42.58 -1.08 2.60
C PRO A 16 43.39 0.15 2.14
N GLY A 17 44.03 0.88 3.07
CA GLY A 17 44.81 2.07 2.79
C GLY A 17 46.31 1.87 2.59
N ARG A 18 46.84 0.64 2.57
CA ARG A 18 48.28 0.41 2.38
C ARG A 18 48.69 0.24 0.93
N ILE A 19 49.74 0.98 0.56
CA ILE A 19 50.56 0.92 -0.65
C ILE A 19 50.89 -0.55 -0.97
N GLY A 20 50.06 -1.25 -1.78
CA GLY A 20 50.34 -2.63 -2.18
C GLY A 20 49.14 -3.51 -2.53
N ALA A 21 47.93 -3.18 -2.07
CA ALA A 21 46.74 -3.91 -2.53
C ALA A 21 46.52 -3.66 -4.03
N PRO A 22 46.33 -4.71 -4.87
CA PRO A 22 46.02 -4.51 -6.28
C PRO A 22 44.73 -3.67 -6.42
N PRO A 23 44.69 -2.67 -7.33
CA PRO A 23 43.56 -1.75 -7.46
C PRO A 23 42.19 -2.41 -7.57
N VAL A 24 42.13 -3.57 -8.24
CA VAL A 24 40.90 -4.36 -8.36
C VAL A 24 40.29 -4.74 -7.02
N PHE A 25 41.10 -5.08 -6.00
CA PHE A 25 40.58 -5.42 -4.67
C PHE A 25 40.01 -4.20 -3.95
N VAL A 26 40.63 -3.03 -4.13
CA VAL A 26 40.16 -1.78 -3.53
C VAL A 26 38.82 -1.38 -4.17
N ILE A 27 38.73 -1.43 -5.49
CA ILE A 27 37.53 -1.11 -6.27
C ILE A 27 36.39 -2.08 -5.91
N CYS A 28 36.63 -3.40 -5.91
CA CYS A 28 35.60 -4.39 -5.57
C CYS A 28 35.11 -4.25 -4.12
N ASN A 29 36.00 -4.00 -3.17
CA ASN A 29 35.63 -3.78 -1.77
C ASN A 29 34.77 -2.53 -1.60
N GLN A 30 35.14 -1.42 -2.24
CA GLN A 30 34.34 -0.19 -2.20
C GLN A 30 32.98 -0.36 -2.88
N TRP A 31 32.94 -1.07 -4.01
CA TRP A 31 31.68 -1.40 -4.68
C TRP A 31 30.75 -2.22 -3.79
N THR A 32 31.30 -3.23 -3.12
CA THR A 32 30.55 -4.07 -2.18
C THR A 32 29.96 -3.22 -1.05
N GLN A 33 30.75 -2.33 -0.45
CA GLN A 33 30.29 -1.42 0.60
C GLN A 33 29.22 -0.43 0.11
N ALA A 34 29.32 0.04 -1.14
CA ALA A 34 28.31 0.92 -1.73
C ALA A 34 26.98 0.19 -1.92
N LEU A 35 27.02 -1.04 -2.43
CA LEU A 35 25.83 -1.89 -2.59
C LEU A 35 25.17 -2.23 -1.24
N GLU A 36 25.95 -2.45 -0.18
CA GLU A 36 25.39 -2.70 1.16
C GLU A 36 24.65 -1.49 1.75
N ARG A 37 24.99 -0.27 1.33
CA ARG A 37 24.32 0.97 1.77
C ARG A 37 23.02 1.22 1.00
N ILE A 38 22.93 0.77 -0.24
CA ILE A 38 21.73 0.91 -1.06
C ILE A 38 20.67 -0.07 -0.55
N SER A 39 19.54 0.45 -0.09
CA SER A 39 18.46 -0.35 0.48
C SER A 39 17.16 -0.15 -0.29
N GLU A 40 16.62 -1.22 -0.85
CA GLU A 40 15.30 -1.25 -1.51
C GLU A 40 14.12 -1.25 -0.53
N LYS A 41 14.38 -1.36 0.78
CA LYS A 41 13.35 -1.53 1.82
C LYS A 41 12.29 -0.43 1.81
N GLU A 42 12.69 0.82 1.54
CA GLU A 42 11.75 1.95 1.49
C GLU A 42 10.73 1.79 0.35
N VAL A 43 11.21 1.36 -0.83
CA VAL A 43 10.36 1.08 -2.01
C VAL A 43 9.39 -0.06 -1.70
N LEU A 44 9.88 -1.16 -1.12
CA LEU A 44 9.05 -2.31 -0.76
C LEU A 44 7.98 -1.97 0.27
N ASN A 45 8.33 -1.17 1.28
CA ASN A 45 7.37 -0.71 2.28
C ASN A 45 6.29 0.18 1.65
N ALA A 46 6.67 1.14 0.80
CA ALA A 46 5.71 2.01 0.12
C ALA A 46 4.75 1.21 -0.79
N MET A 47 5.27 0.21 -1.52
CA MET A 47 4.44 -0.70 -2.33
C MET A 47 3.49 -1.53 -1.47
N ARG A 48 3.95 -2.04 -0.33
CA ARG A 48 3.12 -2.78 0.61
C ARG A 48 1.98 -1.94 1.14
N ASP A 49 2.26 -0.70 1.55
CA ASP A 49 1.25 0.23 2.06
C ASP A 49 0.18 0.54 1.01
N PHE A 50 0.59 0.75 -0.25
CA PHE A 50 -0.33 0.94 -1.37
C PHE A 50 -1.24 -0.28 -1.59
N VAL A 51 -0.68 -1.49 -1.62
CA VAL A 51 -1.46 -2.73 -1.79
C VAL A 51 -2.43 -2.93 -0.63
N MET A 52 -2.01 -2.60 0.60
CA MET A 52 -2.90 -2.65 1.77
C MET A 52 -4.06 -1.66 1.65
N GLY A 53 -3.80 -0.43 1.17
CA GLY A 53 -4.84 0.56 0.89
C GLY A 53 -5.84 0.07 -0.16
N LEU A 54 -5.36 -0.47 -1.28
CA LEU A 54 -6.22 -1.03 -2.33
C LEU A 54 -7.07 -2.22 -1.82
N LEU A 55 -6.46 -3.11 -1.04
CA LEU A 55 -7.16 -4.25 -0.45
C LEU A 55 -8.23 -3.80 0.54
N HIS A 56 -7.98 -2.72 1.28
CA HIS A 56 -8.96 -2.14 2.19
C HIS A 56 -10.18 -1.61 1.44
N ILE A 57 -9.96 -0.77 0.42
CA ILE A 57 -11.03 -0.23 -0.45
C ILE A 57 -11.83 -1.38 -1.07
N TRP A 58 -11.16 -2.39 -1.64
CA TRP A 58 -11.84 -3.52 -2.25
C TRP A 58 -12.71 -4.32 -1.26
N LYS A 59 -12.24 -4.50 -0.02
CA LYS A 59 -13.02 -5.17 1.03
C LYS A 59 -14.23 -4.34 1.43
N GLN A 60 -14.07 -3.02 1.52
CA GLN A 60 -15.15 -2.09 1.82
C GLN A 60 -16.21 -2.12 0.72
N ASP A 61 -15.83 -1.94 -0.55
CA ASP A 61 -16.74 -1.99 -1.69
C ASP A 61 -17.53 -3.31 -1.73
N LYS A 62 -16.85 -4.44 -1.50
CA LYS A 62 -17.48 -5.76 -1.47
C LYS A 62 -18.48 -5.90 -0.30
N PHE A 63 -18.14 -5.33 0.86
CA PHE A 63 -19.04 -5.33 2.01
C PHE A 63 -20.26 -4.46 1.78
N GLU A 64 -20.06 -3.24 1.27
CA GLU A 64 -21.13 -2.29 0.93
C GLU A 64 -22.07 -2.86 -0.14
N MET A 65 -21.52 -3.49 -1.18
CA MET A 65 -22.31 -4.17 -2.21
C MET A 65 -23.18 -5.28 -1.62
N ARG A 66 -22.62 -6.12 -0.73
CA ARG A 66 -23.38 -7.17 -0.05
C ARG A 66 -24.50 -6.58 0.81
N GLN A 67 -24.18 -5.55 1.59
CA GLN A 67 -25.16 -4.89 2.46
C GLN A 67 -26.31 -4.29 1.65
N ARG A 68 -26.00 -3.63 0.52
CA ARG A 68 -27.00 -3.08 -0.40
C ARG A 68 -27.90 -4.15 -1.00
N MET A 69 -27.35 -5.30 -1.37
CA MET A 69 -28.14 -6.42 -1.92
C MET A 69 -29.13 -6.99 -0.90
N GLU A 70 -28.71 -7.17 0.35
CA GLU A 70 -29.63 -7.64 1.41
C GLU A 70 -30.71 -6.60 1.72
N ALA A 71 -30.34 -5.32 1.81
CA ALA A 71 -31.29 -4.23 2.00
C ALA A 71 -32.35 -4.18 0.87
N ASN A 72 -31.92 -4.32 -0.39
CA ASN A 72 -32.84 -4.38 -1.53
C ASN A 72 -33.81 -5.58 -1.44
N LYS A 73 -33.30 -6.76 -1.05
CA LYS A 73 -34.14 -7.96 -0.89
C LYS A 73 -35.20 -7.80 0.19
N ASP A 74 -34.86 -7.14 1.29
CA ASP A 74 -35.81 -6.87 2.37
C ASP A 74 -36.86 -5.82 1.97
N LEU A 75 -36.46 -4.81 1.18
CA LEU A 75 -37.39 -3.86 0.57
C LEU A 75 -38.37 -4.58 -0.38
N GLU A 76 -37.89 -5.48 -1.25
CA GLU A 76 -38.75 -6.26 -2.13
C GLU A 76 -39.79 -7.12 -1.36
N LYS A 77 -39.37 -7.75 -0.26
CA LYS A 77 -40.30 -8.49 0.62
C LYS A 77 -41.35 -7.56 1.22
N LYS A 78 -40.95 -6.37 1.66
CA LYS A 78 -41.86 -5.37 2.24
C LYS A 78 -42.89 -4.89 1.23
N VAL A 79 -42.47 -4.61 -0.02
CA VAL A 79 -43.37 -4.25 -1.13
C VAL A 79 -44.39 -5.35 -1.38
N LYS A 80 -43.95 -6.62 -1.50
CA LYS A 80 -44.87 -7.75 -1.70
C LYS A 80 -45.88 -7.93 -0.57
N ASN A 81 -45.50 -7.63 0.66
CA ASN A 81 -46.41 -7.68 1.81
C ASN A 81 -47.44 -6.54 1.75
N LEU A 82 -47.01 -5.32 1.41
CA LEU A 82 -47.91 -4.18 1.21
C LEU A 82 -48.90 -4.45 0.09
N ASP A 83 -48.47 -5.01 -1.04
CA ASP A 83 -49.38 -5.37 -2.15
C ASP A 83 -50.45 -6.39 -1.72
N ARG A 84 -50.10 -7.37 -0.88
CA ARG A 84 -51.06 -8.35 -0.34
C ARG A 84 -52.05 -7.72 0.62
N GLU A 85 -51.58 -6.80 1.45
CA GLU A 85 -52.42 -6.05 2.39
C GLU A 85 -53.37 -5.11 1.64
N ASP A 86 -52.88 -4.40 0.63
CA ASP A 86 -53.70 -3.56 -0.25
C ASP A 86 -54.79 -4.37 -0.96
N GLN A 87 -54.46 -5.56 -1.47
CA GLN A 87 -55.46 -6.48 -2.04
C GLN A 87 -56.49 -6.95 -1.00
N ARG A 88 -56.11 -7.13 0.27
CA ARG A 88 -57.03 -7.49 1.35
C ARG A 88 -57.96 -6.33 1.68
N ILE A 89 -57.41 -5.13 1.82
CA ILE A 89 -58.16 -3.90 2.09
C ILE A 89 -59.14 -3.64 0.94
N HIS A 90 -58.72 -3.75 -0.32
CA HIS A 90 -59.62 -3.61 -1.47
C HIS A 90 -60.78 -4.61 -1.44
N LYS A 91 -60.53 -5.87 -1.06
CA LYS A 91 -61.59 -6.87 -0.89
C LYS A 91 -62.54 -6.52 0.24
N GLU A 92 -62.02 -6.02 1.36
CA GLU A 92 -62.81 -5.62 2.52
C GLU A 92 -63.63 -4.36 2.22
N ILE A 93 -63.06 -3.35 1.58
CA ILE A 93 -63.77 -2.18 1.05
C ILE A 93 -64.86 -2.62 0.09
N GLN A 94 -64.60 -3.52 -0.85
CA GLN A 94 -65.64 -4.00 -1.77
C GLN A 94 -66.74 -4.77 -1.02
N ALA A 95 -66.39 -5.56 0.00
CA ALA A 95 -67.37 -6.26 0.83
C ALA A 95 -68.18 -5.30 1.71
N MET A 96 -67.54 -4.24 2.22
CA MET A 96 -68.16 -3.17 2.96
C MET A 96 -69.05 -2.33 2.06
N ASP A 97 -68.62 -1.90 0.88
CA ASP A 97 -69.42 -1.14 -0.10
C ASP A 97 -70.71 -1.89 -0.46
N LYS A 98 -70.61 -3.20 -0.72
CA LYS A 98 -71.78 -4.08 -0.87
C LYS A 98 -72.72 -4.08 0.36
N LYS A 99 -72.19 -3.87 1.56
CA LYS A 99 -72.94 -3.75 2.82
C LYS A 99 -73.29 -2.30 3.19
N MET A 100 -72.59 -1.29 2.67
CA MET A 100 -72.63 0.14 3.01
C MET A 100 -73.53 0.92 2.07
N VAL A 101 -73.89 0.33 0.91
CA VAL A 101 -75.20 0.55 0.27
C VAL A 101 -76.36 0.47 1.30
N LEU A 102 -76.12 -0.05 2.51
CA LEU A 102 -77.08 -0.03 3.61
C LEU A 102 -76.84 1.07 4.69
N PHE A 103 -75.63 1.56 5.00
CA PHE A 103 -75.39 2.49 6.14
C PHE A 103 -74.00 3.19 6.07
N ALA A 104 -73.86 4.53 6.19
CA ALA A 104 -72.58 5.27 5.99
C ALA A 104 -72.17 6.31 7.08
N GLY A 105 -70.85 6.44 7.34
CA GLY A 105 -70.09 7.54 8.02
C GLY A 105 -69.09 7.04 9.11
N ASP A 106 -67.88 7.57 9.41
CA ASP A 106 -66.94 8.62 8.93
C ASP A 106 -65.58 8.56 9.73
N GLY A 107 -64.47 9.10 9.18
CA GLY A 107 -63.20 9.63 9.83
C GLY A 107 -62.10 8.68 10.38
N ASP A 108 -60.80 8.99 10.55
CA ASP A 108 -59.86 10.11 10.24
C ASP A 108 -58.40 9.75 10.72
N ASP A 109 -57.36 10.45 10.22
CA ASP A 109 -56.16 11.01 10.91
C ASP A 109 -54.67 10.49 10.87
N LEU A 110 -53.78 11.45 10.50
CA LEU A 110 -52.39 11.89 10.89
C LEU A 110 -51.05 11.09 10.82
N ALA A 111 -49.96 11.90 10.76
CA ALA A 111 -48.59 11.70 10.21
C ALA A 111 -47.44 11.48 11.24
N VAL A 112 -46.16 11.36 10.78
CA VAL A 112 -44.93 12.04 11.34
C VAL A 112 -43.61 11.61 10.64
N ALA A 113 -42.65 12.57 10.58
CA ALA A 113 -41.33 12.57 9.94
C ALA A 113 -40.17 12.00 10.78
N GLY A 114 -38.97 11.86 10.19
CA GLY A 114 -37.72 11.58 10.90
C GLY A 114 -36.47 12.11 10.18
N PRO A 115 -35.39 12.49 10.91
CA PRO A 115 -34.08 12.71 10.31
C PRO A 115 -32.93 11.98 11.06
N ALA A 116 -31.83 11.68 10.37
CA ALA A 116 -30.46 11.76 10.90
C ALA A 116 -29.41 11.45 9.82
N ILE A 117 -28.39 12.31 9.73
CA ILE A 117 -27.16 12.15 8.95
C ILE A 117 -26.12 11.44 9.84
N TYR A 118 -25.37 10.50 9.25
CA TYR A 118 -24.18 9.90 9.85
C TYR A 118 -22.94 10.38 9.08
N PRO A 119 -21.87 10.85 9.75
CA PRO A 119 -20.59 11.05 9.09
C PRO A 119 -19.66 9.88 9.40
N SER A 120 -19.07 9.29 8.36
CA SER A 120 -17.86 8.49 8.44
C SER A 120 -17.16 8.58 7.09
N ASP A 121 -15.86 8.83 7.05
CA ASP A 121 -14.88 7.76 6.92
C ASP A 121 -13.46 8.33 6.78
N MET A 122 -12.48 7.67 7.40
CA MET A 122 -11.07 7.96 7.23
C MET A 122 -10.61 7.24 5.95
N SER A 123 -10.79 7.90 4.81
CA SER A 123 -10.27 7.42 3.53
C SER A 123 -8.74 7.45 3.53
N ILE A 124 -8.12 6.28 3.42
CA ILE A 124 -6.68 6.17 3.14
C ILE A 124 -6.47 6.68 1.72
N ASP A 125 -5.76 7.80 1.59
CA ASP A 125 -5.51 8.41 0.29
C ASP A 125 -4.52 7.56 -0.53
N LEU A 126 -5.06 6.80 -1.48
CA LEU A 126 -4.30 5.98 -2.42
C LEU A 126 -3.31 6.83 -3.21
N GLN A 127 -3.65 8.08 -3.54
CA GLN A 127 -2.78 9.00 -4.25
C GLN A 127 -1.53 9.33 -3.44
N ALA A 128 -1.68 9.56 -2.12
CA ALA A 128 -0.56 9.78 -1.22
C ALA A 128 0.37 8.55 -1.14
N SER A 129 -0.19 7.34 -1.06
CA SER A 129 0.62 6.11 -1.05
C SER A 129 1.37 5.88 -2.36
N LEU A 130 0.74 6.18 -3.51
CA LEU A 130 1.38 6.08 -4.82
C LEU A 130 2.52 7.11 -4.97
N ARG A 131 2.31 8.33 -4.48
CA ARG A 131 3.37 9.35 -4.45
C ARG A 131 4.59 8.89 -3.66
N ARG A 132 4.38 8.27 -2.49
CA ARG A 132 5.46 7.71 -1.67
C ARG A 132 6.24 6.62 -2.39
N ILE A 133 5.59 5.80 -3.24
CA ILE A 133 6.29 4.81 -4.07
C ILE A 133 7.25 5.52 -5.02
N PHE A 134 6.79 6.52 -5.75
CA PHE A 134 7.64 7.25 -6.70
C PHE A 134 8.79 7.97 -6.02
N GLU A 135 8.54 8.64 -4.89
CA GLU A 135 9.59 9.28 -4.09
C GLU A 135 10.64 8.27 -3.58
N ALA A 136 10.19 7.10 -3.10
CA ALA A 136 11.11 6.05 -2.66
C ALA A 136 11.93 5.47 -3.81
N MET A 137 11.31 5.26 -4.98
CA MET A 137 12.00 4.80 -6.18
C MET A 137 13.02 5.81 -6.68
N GLU A 138 12.69 7.10 -6.65
CA GLU A 138 13.60 8.19 -7.02
C GLU A 138 14.83 8.21 -6.11
N ARG A 139 14.64 8.14 -4.78
CA ARG A 139 15.76 8.07 -3.81
C ARG A 139 16.63 6.84 -4.00
N PHE A 140 16.02 5.69 -4.27
CA PHE A 140 16.74 4.46 -4.54
C PHE A 140 17.57 4.57 -5.82
N MET A 141 17.00 5.14 -6.88
CA MET A 141 17.67 5.36 -8.15
C MET A 141 18.81 6.36 -8.04
N ASP A 142 18.60 7.48 -7.34
CA ASP A 142 19.60 8.50 -7.04
C ASP A 142 20.78 7.90 -6.25
N SER A 143 20.49 7.09 -5.23
CA SER A 143 21.52 6.38 -4.46
C SER A 143 22.29 5.36 -5.32
N SER A 144 21.60 4.68 -6.22
CA SER A 144 22.22 3.73 -7.15
C SER A 144 23.11 4.44 -8.18
N SER A 145 22.65 5.55 -8.77
CA SER A 145 23.43 6.35 -9.73
C SER A 145 24.70 6.89 -9.08
N ARG A 146 24.58 7.50 -7.90
CA ARG A 146 25.74 8.01 -7.15
C ARG A 146 26.77 6.93 -6.87
N ALA A 147 26.34 5.73 -6.45
CA ALA A 147 27.28 4.64 -6.20
C ALA A 147 28.05 4.22 -7.46
N TYR A 148 27.39 4.20 -8.63
CA TYR A 148 28.06 3.93 -9.90
C TYR A 148 29.04 5.05 -10.29
N GLU A 149 28.66 6.31 -10.10
CA GLU A 149 29.51 7.48 -10.38
C GLU A 149 30.76 7.50 -9.49
N GLU A 150 30.59 7.24 -8.19
CA GLU A 150 31.70 7.12 -7.24
C GLU A 150 32.66 5.98 -7.62
N LEU A 151 32.12 4.84 -8.07
CA LEU A 151 32.93 3.71 -8.54
C LEU A 151 33.75 4.08 -9.79
N LEU A 152 33.12 4.74 -10.77
CA LEU A 152 33.79 5.19 -11.99
C LEU A 152 34.94 6.16 -11.67
N GLN A 153 34.66 7.15 -10.82
CA GLN A 153 35.68 8.10 -10.38
C GLN A 153 36.86 7.39 -9.71
N ARG A 154 36.60 6.38 -8.88
CA ARG A 154 37.67 5.62 -8.22
C ARG A 154 38.52 4.83 -9.21
N CYS A 155 37.90 4.22 -10.22
CA CYS A 155 38.64 3.54 -11.29
C CYS A 155 39.62 4.51 -11.98
N GLU A 156 39.17 5.72 -12.32
CA GLU A 156 40.03 6.74 -12.94
C GLU A 156 41.17 7.20 -12.01
N GLU A 157 40.91 7.36 -10.72
CA GLU A 157 41.92 7.72 -9.73
C GLU A 157 43.01 6.64 -9.60
N GLU A 158 42.62 5.37 -9.54
CA GLU A 158 43.57 4.25 -9.51
C GLU A 158 44.40 4.13 -10.80
N GLU A 159 43.80 4.40 -11.96
CA GLU A 159 44.54 4.46 -13.23
C GLU A 159 45.58 5.58 -13.25
N LYS A 160 45.22 6.79 -12.78
CA LYS A 160 46.16 7.91 -12.66
C LYS A 160 47.31 7.58 -11.70
N LEU A 161 47.00 7.00 -10.54
CA LEU A 161 48.02 6.57 -9.57
C LEU A 161 48.96 5.51 -10.15
N ALA A 162 48.45 4.58 -10.98
CA ALA A 162 49.27 3.60 -11.66
C ALA A 162 50.22 4.25 -12.70
N GLN A 163 49.74 5.25 -13.45
CA GLN A 163 50.56 6.01 -14.40
C GLN A 163 51.66 6.82 -13.71
N GLU A 164 51.37 7.43 -12.55
CA GLU A 164 52.36 8.19 -11.78
C GLU A 164 53.45 7.29 -11.20
N ARG A 165 53.08 6.11 -10.67
CA ARG A 165 54.06 5.12 -10.17
C ARG A 165 54.99 4.60 -11.28
N GLY A 166 54.48 4.45 -12.50
CA GLY A 166 55.28 4.03 -13.65
C GLY A 166 56.23 5.11 -14.21
N ARG A 167 56.05 6.39 -13.84
CA ARG A 167 56.90 7.51 -14.28
C ARG A 167 58.03 7.85 -13.29
N GLY A 168 57.99 7.26 -12.10
CA GLY A 168 58.99 7.46 -11.03
C GLY A 168 60.02 6.33 -10.89
N SER A 169 60.02 5.33 -11.77
CA SER A 169 61.05 4.28 -11.91
C SER A 169 61.81 4.44 -13.21
#